data_AF-E5F7A6-F1
#
_entry.id   AF-E5F7A6-F1
#
_cell.length_a   1.000
_cell.length_b   1.000
_cell.length_c   1.000
_cell.angle_alpha   90.00
_cell.angle_beta   90.00
_cell.angle_gamma   90.00
#
_symmetry.space_group_name_H-M   'P 1'
#
loop_
_entity.id
_entity.type
_entity.pdbx_description
1 polymer ?
#
loop_
_entity_poly.entity_id
_entity_poly.type
_entity_poly.pdbx_seq_one_letter_code
_entity_poly.pdbx_strand_id
1 'polypeptide(L)'
;GLSHLASETVHYNPSDLSNWLESMLSEFNPAPNCPLDNPFLPHISQSSAIPPLDYTNCSTQPKQEPSLFDSPSLDYDLKAIPGKALYSHIEQPLQQPPATPLYQRENKRLKPTTSATTTANSVSSVTGGWGVPTESARPVVLVDSQETGIRLVHTLMACAEAVQQENLKLAEALVKQIGFLAVSQAGAMRKVATYFAEGLARRIYRLYPDKPLDSSFSDILQMHFYETCPYLKFAHFTANQAILEAFDGKKRVHVIDFSMKQGMQWPALMQALALRPGGPPSFRLTGIGPPSTDNTDHLHEVGWKLAQLAETIHVEFEYRGFVANSLADLDASMLELRDGESVAVNSVFELHSLLARPGGIERVLSAVKDMKPDIVTIVEQEANHNGPVFLDRFTESLHYYSTLFDSLEGCGVSPVNTQDKLMSEVYLGQQICNVVACEGPERVERHETLAQWRARLGSAGFDPVNLGSNAFKQA
;
A
#
# COMPACT_ATOMS: atom_id res chain seq x y z
N GLY A 1 48.68 26.69 3.38
CA GLY A 1 47.31 27.24 3.32
C GLY A 1 46.48 26.29 2.50
N LEU A 2 45.98 25.24 3.15
CA LEU A 2 45.13 24.19 2.61
C LEU A 2 44.14 23.88 3.72
N SER A 3 42.92 24.42 3.62
CA SER A 3 41.72 24.09 4.40
C SER A 3 40.78 25.30 4.35
N HIS A 4 39.50 25.07 4.04
CA HIS A 4 38.43 26.04 3.77
C HIS A 4 38.27 26.43 2.30
N LEU A 5 37.62 25.54 1.54
CA LEU A 5 36.59 25.84 0.52
C LEU A 5 35.99 24.48 0.11
N ALA A 6 35.40 23.81 1.09
CA ALA A 6 34.60 22.60 0.92
C ALA A 6 33.41 22.76 1.86
N SER A 7 32.34 23.35 1.35
CA SER A 7 30.99 23.34 1.93
C SER A 7 30.12 24.15 0.98
N GLU A 8 28.91 23.66 0.72
CA GLU A 8 27.88 24.28 -0.13
C GLU A 8 27.96 23.90 -1.62
N THR A 9 27.84 22.60 -1.86
CA THR A 9 27.10 22.09 -3.02
C THR A 9 25.99 21.20 -2.47
N VAL A 10 24.73 21.60 -2.61
CA VAL A 10 23.57 20.75 -2.29
C VAL A 10 23.50 19.68 -3.36
N HIS A 11 24.07 18.53 -3.05
CA HIS A 11 23.87 17.31 -3.82
C HIS A 11 22.46 16.79 -3.53
N TYR A 12 21.55 16.90 -4.49
CA TYR A 12 20.26 16.23 -4.37
C TYR A 12 20.45 14.73 -4.59
N ASN A 13 20.20 13.98 -3.52
CA ASN A 13 20.15 12.53 -3.55
C ASN A 13 18.82 12.10 -4.19
N PRO A 14 18.81 11.28 -5.26
CA PRO A 14 17.56 10.78 -5.86
C PRO A 14 16.71 9.89 -4.94
N SER A 15 17.21 9.52 -3.75
CA SER A 15 16.42 8.89 -2.69
C SER A 15 15.46 9.85 -1.96
N ASP A 16 15.57 11.16 -2.19
CA ASP A 16 14.89 12.20 -1.39
C ASP A 16 13.58 12.73 -2.03
N LEU A 17 13.00 11.93 -2.92
CA LEU A 17 11.69 12.20 -3.55
C LEU A 17 10.58 12.48 -2.51
N SER A 18 10.66 11.88 -1.32
CA SER A 18 9.73 12.13 -0.21
C SER A 18 9.76 13.58 0.27
N ASN A 19 10.94 14.17 0.43
CA ASN A 19 11.08 15.54 0.92
C ASN A 19 10.59 16.58 -0.10
N TRP A 20 10.78 16.28 -1.40
CA TRP A 20 10.24 17.11 -2.48
C TRP A 20 8.71 17.03 -2.58
N LEU A 21 8.14 15.82 -2.40
CA LEU A 21 6.69 15.58 -2.41
C LEU A 21 6.02 16.18 -1.17
N GLU A 22 6.65 16.09 0.02
CA GLU A 22 6.21 16.77 1.24
C GLU A 22 6.24 18.29 1.12
N SER A 23 7.29 18.86 0.50
CA SER A 23 7.37 20.31 0.25
C SER A 23 6.22 20.79 -0.65
N MET A 24 5.94 20.06 -1.73
CA MET A 24 4.80 20.33 -2.61
C MET A 24 3.45 20.18 -1.87
N LEU A 25 3.24 19.10 -1.12
CA LEU A 25 1.97 18.87 -0.40
C LEU A 25 1.72 19.89 0.71
N SER A 26 2.77 20.41 1.35
CA SER A 26 2.68 21.40 2.43
C SER A 26 2.25 22.79 1.95
N GLU A 27 2.54 23.15 0.70
CA GLU A 27 2.15 24.44 0.12
C GLU A 27 0.68 24.48 -0.33
N PHE A 28 -0.01 23.33 -0.45
CA PHE A 28 -1.39 23.25 -0.96
C PHE A 28 -2.48 23.01 0.10
N ASN A 29 -2.15 22.83 1.38
CA ASN A 29 -3.13 22.54 2.43
C ASN A 29 -3.31 23.71 3.42
N PRO A 30 -4.32 24.61 3.26
CA PRO A 30 -4.92 25.27 4.40
C PRO A 30 -5.80 24.24 5.12
N ALA A 31 -5.36 23.76 6.28
CA ALA A 31 -6.06 22.72 7.06
C ALA A 31 -7.57 23.01 7.23
N PRO A 32 -8.48 22.09 6.87
CA PRO A 32 -9.86 22.13 7.32
C PRO A 32 -10.00 21.30 8.60
N ASN A 33 -10.41 21.96 9.69
CA ASN A 33 -10.96 21.28 10.86
C ASN A 33 -12.32 20.67 10.47
N CYS A 34 -12.40 19.36 10.30
CA CYS A 34 -13.65 18.61 10.26
C CYS A 34 -13.77 17.75 11.53
N PRO A 35 -14.86 17.86 12.32
CA PRO A 35 -15.08 16.98 13.45
C PRO A 35 -15.68 15.66 12.95
N LEU A 36 -14.97 14.55 13.20
CA LEU A 36 -15.48 13.19 13.00
C LEU A 36 -16.21 12.72 14.26
N ASP A 37 -17.53 12.88 14.30
CA ASP A 37 -18.38 12.12 15.22
C ASP A 37 -18.70 10.76 14.59
N ASN A 38 -18.05 9.70 15.08
CA ASN A 38 -18.31 8.32 14.66
C ASN A 38 -18.89 7.52 15.85
N PRO A 39 -20.14 7.02 15.78
CA PRO A 39 -20.85 6.48 16.95
C PRO A 39 -20.44 5.05 17.39
N PHE A 40 -19.29 4.52 16.94
CA PHE A 40 -18.90 3.12 17.20
C PHE A 40 -17.50 2.91 17.79
N LEU A 41 -16.87 3.94 18.36
CA LEU A 41 -15.63 3.78 19.15
C LEU A 41 -15.93 3.84 20.66
N PRO A 42 -15.34 2.97 21.50
CA PRO A 42 -15.41 3.12 22.94
C PRO A 42 -14.52 4.29 23.39
N HIS A 43 -15.13 5.34 23.95
CA HIS A 43 -14.44 6.48 24.55
C HIS A 43 -13.52 6.04 25.70
N ILE A 44 -12.23 6.32 25.58
CA ILE A 44 -11.27 6.27 26.69
C ILE A 44 -11.26 7.66 27.34
N SER A 45 -11.91 7.77 28.50
CA SER A 45 -11.99 9.00 29.28
C SER A 45 -10.65 9.32 29.94
N GLN A 46 -10.05 10.46 29.62
CA GLN A 46 -9.13 11.17 30.53
C GLN A 46 -9.76 12.49 30.96
N SER A 47 -9.80 12.67 32.27
CA SER A 47 -10.41 13.78 32.98
C SER A 47 -9.42 14.92 33.17
N SER A 48 -9.80 16.14 32.80
CA SER A 48 -9.47 17.35 33.57
C SER A 48 -10.25 18.56 33.03
N ALA A 49 -10.86 19.29 33.97
CA ALA A 49 -11.82 20.38 33.79
C ALA A 49 -11.21 21.72 33.37
N ILE A 50 -12.04 22.62 32.79
CA ILE A 50 -12.23 24.08 33.05
C ILE A 50 -13.14 24.69 31.93
N PRO A 51 -13.99 25.72 32.19
CA PRO A 51 -15.31 25.92 31.54
C PRO A 51 -15.34 26.93 30.36
N PRO A 52 -16.48 27.06 29.61
CA PRO A 52 -16.55 27.74 28.31
C PRO A 52 -17.07 29.19 28.40
N LEU A 53 -16.67 30.04 27.45
CA LEU A 53 -17.32 31.35 27.19
C LEU A 53 -17.39 31.68 25.69
N ASP A 54 -18.63 31.69 25.22
CA ASP A 54 -19.33 32.59 24.27
C ASP A 54 -18.78 32.96 22.88
N TYR A 55 -19.60 32.61 21.89
CA TYR A 55 -19.67 33.15 20.53
C TYR A 55 -20.32 34.54 20.49
N THR A 56 -19.79 35.46 19.68
CA THR A 56 -20.57 36.54 19.05
C THR A 56 -19.89 37.12 17.80
N ASN A 57 -20.54 36.89 16.66
CA ASN A 57 -20.81 37.76 15.50
C ASN A 57 -19.80 38.76 14.86
N CYS A 58 -19.91 38.75 13.51
CA CYS A 58 -19.92 39.87 12.54
C CYS A 58 -18.64 40.27 11.76
N SER A 59 -18.65 39.86 10.49
CA SER A 59 -18.52 40.67 9.25
C SER A 59 -17.47 41.80 9.17
N THR A 60 -16.56 41.71 8.19
CA THR A 60 -16.42 42.62 7.02
C THR A 60 -15.04 42.46 6.34
N GLN A 61 -15.03 42.31 5.02
CA GLN A 61 -13.88 42.48 4.11
C GLN A 61 -13.67 44.00 3.82
N PRO A 62 -12.48 44.50 3.38
CA PRO A 62 -12.03 44.26 1.98
C PRO A 62 -10.51 44.30 1.65
N LYS A 63 -10.19 43.59 0.55
CA LYS A 63 -9.19 43.80 -0.54
C LYS A 63 -7.97 44.73 -0.33
N GLN A 64 -6.79 44.19 -0.67
CA GLN A 64 -5.72 44.90 -1.41
C GLN A 64 -4.81 43.89 -2.15
N GLU A 65 -4.39 44.26 -3.36
CA GLU A 65 -3.49 43.56 -4.31
C GLU A 65 -2.65 44.69 -4.99
N PRO A 66 -1.61 44.42 -5.81
CA PRO A 66 -0.28 43.84 -5.53
C PRO A 66 0.87 44.84 -5.80
N SER A 67 2.14 44.48 -5.52
CA SER A 67 3.32 45.23 -6.01
C SER A 67 4.39 44.34 -6.63
N LEU A 68 4.67 44.61 -7.91
CA LEU A 68 5.81 44.21 -8.73
C LEU A 68 7.17 44.56 -8.10
N PHE A 69 8.21 43.77 -8.37
CA PHE A 69 9.53 44.29 -8.80
C PHE A 69 10.44 43.20 -9.42
N ASP A 70 10.80 43.48 -10.68
CA ASP A 70 11.98 43.19 -11.50
C ASP A 70 12.97 42.04 -11.22
N SER A 71 13.20 41.28 -12.30
CA SER A 71 14.39 40.47 -12.60
C SER A 71 15.67 41.30 -12.80
N PRO A 72 16.84 40.66 -12.74
CA PRO A 72 17.76 40.81 -13.87
C PRO A 72 18.39 39.50 -14.37
N SER A 73 18.58 39.50 -15.68
CA SER A 73 19.27 38.55 -16.56
C SER A 73 20.70 38.17 -16.14
N LEU A 74 21.12 36.95 -16.45
CA LEU A 74 22.50 36.66 -16.87
C LEU A 74 22.59 35.34 -17.68
N ASP A 75 22.98 35.48 -18.94
CA ASP A 75 23.47 34.44 -19.85
C ASP A 75 24.60 33.62 -19.21
N TYR A 76 24.66 32.30 -19.41
CA TYR A 76 25.91 31.55 -19.64
C TYR A 76 25.67 30.16 -20.28
N ASP A 77 26.07 30.09 -21.55
CA ASP A 77 26.57 28.98 -22.38
C ASP A 77 26.63 27.54 -21.79
N LEU A 78 25.91 26.61 -22.43
CA LEU A 78 25.98 25.15 -22.22
C LEU A 78 27.11 24.54 -23.08
N LYS A 79 28.16 24.00 -22.45
CA LYS A 79 29.12 23.12 -23.13
C LYS A 79 28.82 21.65 -22.85
N ALA A 80 28.61 20.89 -23.93
CA ALA A 80 28.42 19.44 -23.91
C ALA A 80 29.70 18.69 -23.51
N ILE A 81 29.54 17.67 -22.66
CA ILE A 81 30.59 16.67 -22.38
C ILE A 81 30.27 15.40 -23.20
N PRO A 82 31.10 15.00 -24.17
CA PRO A 82 30.85 13.80 -24.97
C PRO A 82 31.35 12.54 -24.26
N GLY A 83 30.43 11.65 -23.87
CA GLY A 83 30.77 10.31 -23.39
C GLY A 83 31.05 9.35 -24.54
N LYS A 84 32.34 9.06 -24.81
CA LYS A 84 32.76 7.98 -25.71
C LYS A 84 32.68 6.63 -24.98
N ALA A 85 31.93 5.69 -25.53
CA ALA A 85 32.06 4.26 -25.22
C ALA A 85 33.34 3.71 -25.87
N LEU A 86 34.19 3.04 -25.09
CA LEU A 86 35.28 2.21 -25.59
C LEU A 86 35.06 0.78 -25.12
N TYR A 87 34.71 -0.09 -26.07
CA TYR A 87 34.82 -1.53 -25.96
C TYR A 87 36.30 -1.93 -26.04
N SER A 88 36.73 -2.89 -25.23
CA SER A 88 37.91 -3.71 -25.53
C SER A 88 37.64 -5.18 -25.21
N HIS A 89 37.66 -5.98 -26.28
CA HIS A 89 37.82 -7.43 -26.28
C HIS A 89 39.27 -7.78 -25.93
N ILE A 90 39.53 -8.76 -25.06
CA ILE A 90 40.70 -9.67 -25.13
C ILE A 90 40.30 -11.09 -24.65
N GLU A 91 40.90 -12.07 -25.31
CA GLU A 91 40.63 -13.51 -25.45
C GLU A 91 41.01 -14.41 -24.25
N GLN A 92 40.45 -15.62 -24.24
CA GLN A 92 40.83 -16.78 -23.41
C GLN A 92 42.17 -17.42 -23.84
N PRO A 93 42.78 -18.25 -22.97
CA PRO A 93 43.03 -19.64 -23.37
C PRO A 93 42.69 -20.73 -22.30
N LEU A 94 42.54 -21.96 -22.81
CA LEU A 94 42.13 -23.23 -22.18
C LEU A 94 43.22 -23.96 -21.35
N GLN A 95 42.82 -24.73 -20.30
CA GLN A 95 43.04 -26.19 -20.11
C GLN A 95 42.90 -26.71 -18.64
N GLN A 96 41.81 -27.46 -18.37
CA GLN A 96 41.60 -28.80 -17.73
C GLN A 96 42.35 -29.35 -16.46
N PRO A 97 41.77 -30.38 -15.75
CA PRO A 97 41.70 -30.53 -14.27
C PRO A 97 42.59 -31.67 -13.68
N PRO A 98 42.57 -32.03 -12.35
CA PRO A 98 41.58 -32.99 -11.80
C PRO A 98 41.29 -33.00 -10.24
N ALA A 99 40.26 -33.79 -9.88
CA ALA A 99 40.09 -34.71 -8.73
C ALA A 99 39.64 -34.28 -7.30
N THR A 100 38.60 -35.01 -6.84
CA THR A 100 38.06 -35.22 -5.48
C THR A 100 38.96 -36.07 -4.57
N PRO A 101 38.71 -36.07 -3.24
CA PRO A 101 38.34 -37.35 -2.61
C PRO A 101 37.21 -37.29 -1.55
N LEU A 102 36.71 -38.50 -1.26
CA LEU A 102 35.56 -38.93 -0.48
C LEU A 102 35.85 -39.19 1.03
N TYR A 103 34.74 -39.40 1.78
CA TYR A 103 34.57 -40.08 3.10
C TYR A 103 34.91 -39.24 4.35
N GLN A 104 34.22 -39.32 5.50
CA GLN A 104 33.28 -40.31 6.04
C GLN A 104 32.42 -39.70 7.18
N ARG A 105 31.39 -40.45 7.55
CA ARG A 105 30.25 -40.20 8.44
C ARG A 105 30.57 -40.59 9.89
N GLU A 106 30.16 -39.81 10.89
CA GLU A 106 29.83 -40.33 12.23
C GLU A 106 28.67 -39.59 12.90
N ASN A 107 27.68 -40.38 13.35
CA ASN A 107 26.59 -39.99 14.22
C ASN A 107 27.06 -39.99 15.68
N LYS A 108 26.55 -39.07 16.53
CA LYS A 108 26.25 -39.38 17.94
C LYS A 108 25.29 -38.37 18.59
N ARG A 109 24.13 -38.93 18.91
CA ARG A 109 23.04 -38.47 19.80
C ARG A 109 23.51 -38.45 21.25
N LEU A 110 23.17 -37.44 22.05
CA LEU A 110 23.01 -37.56 23.51
C LEU A 110 21.90 -36.61 24.04
N LYS A 111 21.11 -37.16 24.97
CA LYS A 111 19.92 -36.60 25.65
C LYS A 111 20.32 -36.00 27.02
N PRO A 112 19.39 -35.29 27.72
CA PRO A 112 19.71 -34.38 28.82
C PRO A 112 19.75 -35.07 30.20
N THR A 113 20.43 -34.46 31.16
CA THR A 113 20.41 -34.85 32.58
C THR A 113 20.02 -33.67 33.47
N THR A 114 18.95 -33.92 34.22
CA THR A 114 18.47 -33.31 35.45
C THR A 114 19.57 -33.12 36.52
N SER A 115 19.46 -32.08 37.34
CA SER A 115 20.05 -32.04 38.69
C SER A 115 19.17 -31.17 39.60
N ALA A 116 18.86 -31.73 40.76
CA ALA A 116 17.89 -31.25 41.73
C ALA A 116 18.50 -30.31 42.79
N THR A 117 17.58 -29.58 43.40
CA THR A 117 17.54 -28.82 44.65
C THR A 117 18.58 -29.14 45.73
N THR A 118 19.15 -28.08 46.31
CA THR A 118 19.58 -28.05 47.72
C THR A 118 19.17 -26.74 48.38
N THR A 119 18.41 -26.88 49.46
CA THR A 119 17.99 -25.88 50.44
C THR A 119 19.15 -25.44 51.34
N ALA A 120 19.24 -24.15 51.65
CA ALA A 120 20.03 -23.63 52.76
C ALA A 120 19.21 -22.58 53.53
N ASN A 121 18.87 -22.92 54.77
CA ASN A 121 18.29 -22.03 55.75
C ASN A 121 19.38 -21.12 56.34
N SER A 122 19.09 -19.83 56.48
CA SER A 122 19.88 -18.91 57.29
C SER A 122 19.01 -18.26 58.35
N VAL A 123 19.55 -18.24 59.56
CA VAL A 123 18.93 -17.93 60.85
C VAL A 123 18.77 -16.42 61.05
N SER A 124 17.73 -16.06 61.81
CA SER A 124 17.24 -14.73 62.15
C SER A 124 18.25 -13.83 62.88
N SER A 125 18.13 -12.52 62.67
CA SER A 125 18.44 -11.48 63.67
C SER A 125 17.26 -10.50 63.78
N VAL A 126 16.87 -10.25 65.02
CA VAL A 126 15.76 -9.38 65.44
C VAL A 126 16.30 -7.97 65.68
N THR A 127 15.71 -6.97 65.04
CA THR A 127 15.63 -5.60 65.56
C THR A 127 14.31 -4.98 65.14
N GLY A 128 13.55 -4.48 66.12
CA GLY A 128 12.17 -4.05 65.98
C GLY A 128 11.95 -2.76 65.20
N GLY A 129 10.73 -2.62 64.69
CA GLY A 129 10.22 -1.42 64.02
C GLY A 129 8.73 -1.63 63.74
N TRP A 130 7.93 -0.60 64.00
CA TRP A 130 6.47 -0.64 64.15
C TRP A 130 5.72 -0.87 62.82
N GLY A 131 4.54 -1.47 62.91
CA GLY A 131 3.79 -2.02 61.78
C GLY A 131 3.22 -1.02 60.79
N VAL A 132 3.19 -1.46 59.53
CA VAL A 132 2.31 -0.99 58.44
C VAL A 132 1.78 -2.26 57.76
N PRO A 133 0.48 -2.42 57.52
CA PRO A 133 -0.03 -3.58 56.81
C PRO A 133 0.37 -3.47 55.33
N THR A 134 1.29 -4.34 54.89
CA THR A 134 1.58 -4.53 53.47
C THR A 134 0.38 -5.21 52.82
N GLU A 135 -0.25 -4.51 51.88
CA GLU A 135 -1.21 -5.09 50.95
C GLU A 135 -0.62 -6.36 50.33
N SER A 136 -1.42 -7.42 50.34
CA SER A 136 -1.14 -8.67 49.62
C SER A 136 -0.82 -8.35 48.16
N ALA A 137 0.46 -8.44 47.81
CA ALA A 137 0.90 -8.46 46.42
C ALA A 137 0.30 -9.71 45.78
N ARG A 138 -0.85 -9.52 45.12
CA ARG A 138 -1.45 -10.55 44.29
C ARG A 138 -0.38 -10.99 43.28
N PRO A 139 -0.10 -12.29 43.13
CA PRO A 139 0.82 -12.74 42.11
C PRO A 139 0.23 -12.32 40.77
N VAL A 140 0.89 -11.39 40.08
CA VAL A 140 0.64 -11.14 38.67
C VAL A 140 1.09 -12.42 37.97
N VAL A 141 0.13 -13.32 37.72
CA VAL A 141 0.34 -14.45 36.82
C VAL A 141 0.62 -13.80 35.48
N LEU A 142 1.88 -13.78 35.09
CA LEU A 142 2.31 -13.42 33.76
C LEU A 142 1.77 -14.54 32.88
N VAL A 143 0.52 -14.38 32.43
CA VAL A 143 -0.07 -15.28 31.44
C VAL A 143 0.90 -15.25 30.27
N ASP A 144 1.42 -16.42 29.91
CA ASP A 144 2.37 -16.53 28.82
C ASP A 144 1.71 -15.96 27.56
N SER A 145 2.24 -14.82 27.10
CA SER A 145 1.70 -14.10 25.94
C SER A 145 1.72 -15.00 24.71
N GLN A 146 2.68 -15.92 24.64
CA GLN A 146 2.81 -16.89 23.57
C GLN A 146 1.70 -17.95 23.62
N GLU A 147 1.38 -18.50 24.78
CA GLU A 147 0.31 -19.49 24.93
C GLU A 147 -1.06 -18.86 24.60
N THR A 148 -1.29 -17.63 25.04
CA THR A 148 -2.52 -16.89 24.70
C THR A 148 -2.61 -16.55 23.21
N GLY A 149 -1.50 -16.20 22.56
CA GLY A 149 -1.45 -16.00 21.12
C GLY A 149 -1.76 -17.27 20.33
N ILE A 150 -1.19 -18.41 20.72
CA ILE A 150 -1.50 -19.72 20.12
C ILE A 150 -2.99 -20.04 20.26
N ARG A 151 -3.54 -19.87 21.48
CA ARG A 151 -4.97 -20.08 21.73
C ARG A 151 -5.85 -19.16 20.90
N LEU A 152 -5.44 -17.91 20.68
CA LEU A 152 -6.16 -16.95 19.84
C LEU A 152 -6.27 -17.44 18.40
N VAL A 153 -5.16 -17.86 17.79
CA VAL A 153 -5.15 -18.40 16.42
C VAL A 153 -6.04 -19.64 16.32
N HIS A 154 -5.92 -20.58 17.25
CA HIS A 154 -6.80 -21.76 17.28
C HIS A 154 -8.29 -21.39 17.42
N THR A 155 -8.61 -20.38 18.23
CA THR A 155 -10.00 -19.94 18.43
C THR A 155 -10.54 -19.26 17.16
N LEU A 156 -9.72 -18.46 16.46
CA LEU A 156 -10.06 -17.88 15.15
C LEU A 156 -10.40 -18.97 14.13
N MET A 157 -9.53 -19.97 13.99
CA MET A 157 -9.73 -21.10 13.07
C MET A 157 -10.99 -21.92 13.41
N ALA A 158 -11.18 -22.25 14.70
CA ALA A 158 -12.37 -22.96 15.15
C ALA A 158 -13.66 -22.15 14.91
N CYS A 159 -13.60 -20.82 15.06
CA CYS A 159 -14.75 -19.95 14.77
C CYS A 159 -15.10 -19.97 13.29
N ALA A 160 -14.10 -19.83 12.41
CA ALA A 160 -14.31 -19.91 10.96
C ALA A 160 -14.88 -21.28 10.54
N GLU A 161 -14.39 -22.37 11.12
CA GLU A 161 -14.92 -23.72 10.89
C GLU A 161 -16.38 -23.84 11.35
N ALA A 162 -16.71 -23.34 12.56
CA ALA A 162 -18.08 -23.33 13.07
C ALA A 162 -19.03 -22.51 12.18
N VAL A 163 -18.57 -21.38 11.64
CA VAL A 163 -19.32 -20.59 10.66
C VAL A 163 -19.56 -21.36 9.36
N GLN A 164 -18.53 -22.03 8.83
CA GLN A 164 -18.66 -22.85 7.61
C GLN A 164 -19.66 -24.01 7.79
N GLN A 165 -19.70 -24.61 8.98
CA GLN A 165 -20.63 -25.68 9.34
C GLN A 165 -22.03 -25.17 9.73
N GLU A 166 -22.28 -23.86 9.62
CA GLU A 166 -23.53 -23.20 10.05
C GLU A 166 -23.88 -23.38 11.53
N ASN A 167 -22.89 -23.72 12.38
CA ASN A 167 -23.06 -23.82 13.82
C ASN A 167 -22.92 -22.44 14.48
N LEU A 168 -23.92 -21.59 14.24
CA LEU A 168 -23.90 -20.18 14.66
C LEU A 168 -23.82 -20.00 16.18
N LYS A 169 -24.38 -20.92 16.97
CA LYS A 169 -24.28 -20.87 18.44
C LYS A 169 -22.85 -21.04 18.93
N LEU A 170 -22.13 -22.01 18.36
CA LEU A 170 -20.71 -22.22 18.67
C LEU A 170 -19.87 -21.04 18.14
N ALA A 171 -20.12 -20.59 16.91
CA ALA A 171 -19.44 -19.44 16.34
C ALA A 171 -19.61 -18.17 17.19
N GLU A 172 -20.82 -17.91 17.70
CA GLU A 172 -21.09 -16.77 18.59
C GLU A 172 -20.31 -16.86 19.91
N ALA A 173 -20.20 -18.05 20.50
CA ALA A 173 -19.41 -18.26 21.70
C ALA A 173 -17.90 -18.04 21.43
N LEU A 174 -17.41 -18.56 20.30
CA LEU A 174 -16.00 -18.45 19.90
C LEU A 174 -15.63 -17.00 19.55
N VAL A 175 -16.46 -16.25 18.82
CA VAL A 175 -16.16 -14.84 18.47
C VAL A 175 -16.09 -13.94 19.71
N LYS A 176 -16.93 -14.19 20.73
CA LYS A 176 -16.81 -13.49 22.03
C LYS A 176 -15.49 -13.83 22.71
N GLN A 177 -15.09 -15.11 22.69
CA GLN A 177 -13.81 -15.55 23.27
C GLN A 177 -12.61 -14.93 22.54
N ILE A 178 -12.66 -14.81 21.21
CA ILE A 178 -11.63 -14.14 20.40
C ILE A 178 -11.42 -12.70 20.87
N GLY A 179 -12.50 -11.95 21.13
CA GLY A 179 -12.40 -10.59 21.65
C GLY A 179 -11.59 -10.48 22.95
N PHE A 180 -11.85 -11.36 23.92
CA PHE A 180 -11.08 -11.40 25.18
C PHE A 180 -9.61 -11.78 24.96
N LEU A 181 -9.35 -12.76 24.08
CA LEU A 181 -7.99 -13.19 23.78
C LEU A 181 -7.21 -12.11 23.02
N ALA A 182 -7.83 -11.39 22.08
CA ALA A 182 -7.19 -10.31 21.32
C ALA A 182 -6.75 -9.16 22.22
N VAL A 183 -7.57 -8.77 23.22
CA VAL A 183 -7.21 -7.72 24.21
C VAL A 183 -5.94 -8.08 24.99
N SER A 184 -5.68 -9.38 25.22
CA SER A 184 -4.45 -9.84 25.90
C SER A 184 -3.19 -9.80 25.04
N GLN A 185 -3.32 -9.69 23.71
CA GLN A 185 -2.19 -9.63 22.79
C GLN A 185 -1.71 -8.20 22.60
N ALA A 186 -0.54 -8.00 22.00
CA ALA A 186 -0.02 -6.68 21.62
C ALA A 186 0.34 -6.64 20.13
N GLY A 187 0.59 -5.44 19.60
CA GLY A 187 1.08 -5.25 18.24
C GLY A 187 0.16 -5.81 17.15
N ALA A 188 0.77 -6.36 16.10
CA ALA A 188 0.13 -6.85 14.88
C ALA A 188 -0.90 -7.92 15.19
N MET A 189 -0.58 -8.85 16.10
CA MET A 189 -1.48 -9.94 16.46
C MET A 189 -2.81 -9.44 17.05
N ARG A 190 -2.78 -8.43 17.93
CA ARG A 190 -4.02 -7.82 18.45
C ARG A 190 -4.86 -7.22 17.32
N LYS A 191 -4.22 -6.48 16.41
CA LYS A 191 -4.90 -5.75 15.33
C LYS A 191 -5.54 -6.71 14.33
N VAL A 192 -4.77 -7.68 13.83
CA VAL A 192 -5.24 -8.72 12.89
C VAL A 192 -6.41 -9.47 13.52
N ALA A 193 -6.26 -9.98 14.74
CA ALA A 193 -7.32 -10.72 15.40
C ALA A 193 -8.60 -9.87 15.59
N THR A 194 -8.46 -8.57 15.82
CA THR A 194 -9.60 -7.66 15.96
C THR A 194 -10.37 -7.52 14.64
N TYR A 195 -9.69 -7.27 13.53
CA TYR A 195 -10.34 -7.17 12.21
C TYR A 195 -10.96 -8.50 11.76
N PHE A 196 -10.29 -9.63 12.00
CA PHE A 196 -10.86 -10.95 11.70
C PHE A 196 -12.07 -11.28 12.59
N ALA A 197 -12.03 -10.91 13.88
CA ALA A 197 -13.18 -11.06 14.77
C ALA A 197 -14.37 -10.21 14.31
N GLU A 198 -14.11 -8.98 13.86
CA GLU A 198 -15.13 -8.11 13.28
C GLU A 198 -15.74 -8.73 12.01
N GLY A 199 -14.90 -9.20 11.07
CA GLY A 199 -15.38 -9.87 9.85
C GLY A 199 -16.22 -11.12 10.15
N LEU A 200 -15.78 -11.95 11.12
CA LEU A 200 -16.54 -13.11 11.58
C LEU A 200 -17.87 -12.71 12.23
N ALA A 201 -17.87 -11.69 13.09
CA ALA A 201 -19.08 -11.19 13.73
C ALA A 201 -20.09 -10.68 12.68
N ARG A 202 -19.62 -9.86 11.72
CA ARG A 202 -20.44 -9.39 10.60
C ARG A 202 -21.05 -10.55 9.81
N ARG A 203 -20.27 -11.60 9.54
CA ARG A 203 -20.77 -12.81 8.88
C ARG A 203 -21.82 -13.56 9.70
N ILE A 204 -21.57 -13.78 11.00
CA ILE A 204 -22.46 -14.50 11.92
C ILE A 204 -23.82 -13.79 12.02
N TYR A 205 -23.79 -12.46 12.17
CA TYR A 205 -24.98 -11.64 12.33
C TYR A 205 -25.57 -11.13 11.01
N ARG A 206 -24.95 -11.49 9.86
CA ARG A 206 -25.35 -11.04 8.51
C ARG A 206 -25.43 -9.51 8.40
N LEU A 207 -24.46 -8.83 8.99
CA LEU A 207 -24.30 -7.38 8.94
C LEU A 207 -23.45 -7.02 7.73
N TYR A 208 -24.12 -6.63 6.66
CA TYR A 208 -23.49 -6.17 5.43
C TYR A 208 -23.69 -4.66 5.31
N PRO A 209 -22.70 -3.90 4.82
CA PRO A 209 -22.91 -2.48 4.56
C PRO A 209 -24.00 -2.32 3.50
N ASP A 210 -25.09 -1.61 3.84
CA ASP A 210 -26.24 -1.36 2.95
C ASP A 210 -25.87 -0.56 1.68
N LYS A 211 -24.69 0.07 1.68
CA LYS A 211 -24.13 0.83 0.57
C LYS A 211 -22.65 0.50 0.41
N PRO A 212 -22.13 0.45 -0.83
CA PRO A 212 -20.70 0.43 -1.05
C PRO A 212 -20.06 1.62 -0.33
N LEU A 213 -18.89 1.38 0.26
CA LEU A 213 -18.13 2.41 0.96
C LEU A 213 -17.86 3.59 0.00
N ASP A 214 -17.84 4.81 0.53
CA ASP A 214 -17.50 5.99 -0.27
C ASP A 214 -16.11 5.80 -0.89
N SER A 215 -16.02 5.90 -2.22
CA SER A 215 -14.75 5.70 -2.94
C SER A 215 -13.72 6.73 -2.50
N SER A 216 -14.16 7.95 -2.17
CA SER A 216 -13.29 9.03 -1.68
C SER A 216 -12.54 8.63 -0.40
N PHE A 217 -13.23 7.96 0.53
CA PHE A 217 -12.63 7.51 1.79
C PHE A 217 -11.65 6.36 1.56
N SER A 218 -11.95 5.46 0.64
CA SER A 218 -11.05 4.36 0.26
C SER A 218 -9.76 4.88 -0.38
N ASP A 219 -9.86 5.92 -1.22
CA ASP A 219 -8.70 6.57 -1.84
C ASP A 219 -7.81 7.26 -0.81
N ILE A 220 -8.40 7.92 0.20
CA ILE A 220 -7.66 8.53 1.32
C ILE A 220 -6.91 7.45 2.11
N LEU A 221 -7.57 6.33 2.43
CA LEU A 221 -6.94 5.22 3.14
C LEU A 221 -5.77 4.61 2.35
N GLN A 222 -5.94 4.46 1.03
CA GLN A 222 -4.86 3.97 0.17
C GLN A 222 -3.70 4.98 0.07
N MET A 223 -3.96 6.29 0.10
CA MET A 223 -2.91 7.32 0.16
C MET A 223 -2.03 7.14 1.41
N HIS A 224 -2.64 6.96 2.58
CA HIS A 224 -1.88 6.71 3.80
C HIS A 224 -1.09 5.39 3.75
N PHE A 225 -1.63 4.35 3.09
CA PHE A 225 -0.91 3.11 2.82
C PHE A 225 0.30 3.31 1.89
N TYR A 226 0.14 4.16 0.87
CA TYR A 226 1.24 4.59 -0.02
C TYR A 226 2.36 5.29 0.74
N GLU A 227 2.01 6.13 1.72
CA GLU A 227 3.02 6.83 2.52
C GLU A 227 3.70 5.93 3.55
N THR A 228 2.96 5.01 4.15
CA THR A 228 3.46 4.14 5.22
C THR A 228 4.42 3.06 4.70
N CYS A 229 4.22 2.54 3.49
CA CYS A 229 4.93 1.36 3.00
C CYS A 229 5.41 1.48 1.55
N PRO A 230 6.51 0.79 1.19
CA PRO A 230 7.08 0.87 -0.16
C PRO A 230 6.30 0.07 -1.21
N TYR A 231 5.26 -0.70 -0.83
CA TYR A 231 4.58 -1.64 -1.74
C TYR A 231 4.08 -0.99 -3.03
N LEU A 232 3.29 0.08 -2.91
CA LEU A 232 2.76 0.78 -4.07
C LEU A 232 3.80 1.65 -4.77
N LYS A 233 4.75 2.24 -4.02
CA LYS A 233 5.89 2.98 -4.57
C LYS A 233 6.73 2.09 -5.50
N PHE A 234 7.06 0.88 -5.04
CA PHE A 234 7.75 -0.16 -5.80
C PHE A 234 6.97 -0.55 -7.06
N ALA A 235 5.66 -0.75 -6.92
CA ALA A 235 4.80 -1.14 -8.03
C ALA A 235 4.70 -0.05 -9.11
N HIS A 236 4.44 1.21 -8.71
CA HIS A 236 4.42 2.37 -9.61
C HIS A 236 5.76 2.54 -10.32
N PHE A 237 6.86 2.44 -9.58
CA PHE A 237 8.19 2.56 -10.15
C PHE A 237 8.45 1.49 -11.22
N THR A 238 8.14 0.23 -10.90
CA THR A 238 8.32 -0.90 -11.82
C THR A 238 7.45 -0.78 -13.07
N ALA A 239 6.18 -0.38 -12.91
CA ALA A 239 5.27 -0.13 -14.02
C ALA A 239 5.76 1.02 -14.90
N ASN A 240 6.17 2.14 -14.29
CA ASN A 240 6.70 3.30 -15.01
C ASN A 240 7.94 2.93 -15.82
N GLN A 241 8.85 2.12 -15.27
CA GLN A 241 10.03 1.67 -16.01
C GLN A 241 9.66 0.84 -17.24
N ALA A 242 8.69 -0.08 -17.12
CA ALA A 242 8.21 -0.85 -18.26
C ALA A 242 7.53 0.03 -19.33
N ILE A 243 6.74 1.03 -18.90
CA ILE A 243 6.12 2.02 -19.79
C ILE A 243 7.18 2.87 -20.51
N LEU A 244 8.20 3.34 -19.80
CA LEU A 244 9.31 4.11 -20.38
C LEU A 244 10.04 3.32 -21.46
N GLU A 245 10.32 2.04 -21.22
CA GLU A 245 10.96 1.15 -22.19
C GLU A 245 10.08 0.94 -23.43
N ALA A 246 8.76 0.76 -23.26
CA ALA A 246 7.82 0.65 -24.39
C ALA A 246 7.70 1.95 -25.21
N PHE A 247 7.89 3.10 -24.56
CA PHE A 247 7.83 4.43 -25.18
C PHE A 247 9.15 4.92 -25.76
N ASP A 248 10.21 4.10 -25.74
CA ASP A 248 11.52 4.50 -26.29
C ASP A 248 11.40 4.89 -27.77
N GLY A 249 12.02 6.03 -28.13
CA GLY A 249 11.96 6.62 -29.46
C GLY A 249 10.59 7.12 -29.95
N LYS A 250 9.49 6.94 -29.20
CA LYS A 250 8.14 7.37 -29.60
C LYS A 250 7.96 8.89 -29.38
N LYS A 251 7.38 9.59 -30.36
CA LYS A 251 7.17 11.05 -30.27
C LYS A 251 5.86 11.47 -29.60
N ARG A 252 4.85 10.60 -29.67
CA ARG A 252 3.52 10.82 -29.10
C ARG A 252 3.14 9.58 -28.31
N VAL A 253 2.88 9.74 -27.03
CA VAL A 253 2.64 8.63 -26.11
C VAL A 253 1.37 8.89 -25.32
N HIS A 254 0.59 7.85 -25.09
CA HIS A 254 -0.70 7.91 -24.40
C HIS A 254 -0.75 6.82 -23.33
N VAL A 255 -0.92 7.21 -22.08
CA VAL A 255 -1.20 6.27 -20.99
C VAL A 255 -2.69 6.30 -20.65
N ILE A 256 -3.29 5.13 -20.54
CA ILE A 256 -4.64 4.93 -20.03
C ILE A 256 -4.50 4.27 -18.65
N ASP A 257 -4.80 5.02 -17.60
CA ASP A 257 -4.78 4.56 -16.22
C ASP A 257 -6.19 4.16 -15.78
N PHE A 258 -6.36 2.89 -15.42
CA PHE A 258 -7.64 2.36 -14.94
C PHE A 258 -8.03 2.85 -13.55
N SER A 259 -7.12 3.47 -12.81
CA SER A 259 -7.39 3.99 -11.48
C SER A 259 -6.55 5.23 -11.20
N MET A 260 -7.05 6.38 -11.66
CA MET A 260 -6.35 7.66 -11.51
C MET A 260 -6.08 8.01 -10.03
N LYS A 261 -7.08 7.78 -9.16
CA LYS A 261 -7.05 8.13 -7.73
C LYS A 261 -6.41 9.52 -7.55
N GLN A 262 -5.39 9.63 -6.70
CA GLN A 262 -4.65 10.87 -6.42
C GLN A 262 -3.52 11.17 -7.41
N GLY A 263 -3.30 10.30 -8.41
CA GLY A 263 -2.31 10.48 -9.47
C GLY A 263 -0.85 10.33 -9.07
N MET A 264 -0.56 9.73 -7.92
CA MET A 264 0.78 9.62 -7.33
C MET A 264 1.83 8.91 -8.22
N GLN A 265 1.42 8.09 -9.18
CA GLN A 265 2.33 7.37 -10.08
C GLN A 265 2.98 8.28 -11.13
N TRP A 266 2.24 9.27 -11.62
CA TRP A 266 2.55 9.96 -12.87
C TRP A 266 3.62 11.05 -12.80
N PRO A 267 3.81 11.79 -11.69
CA PRO A 267 4.89 12.76 -11.57
C PRO A 267 6.27 12.18 -11.89
N ALA A 268 6.58 10.98 -11.38
CA ALA A 268 7.85 10.31 -11.62
C ALA A 268 8.02 9.91 -13.11
N LEU A 269 6.95 9.44 -13.76
CA LEU A 269 6.98 9.13 -15.19
C LEU A 269 7.22 10.39 -16.03
N MET A 270 6.53 11.49 -15.72
CA MET A 270 6.66 12.76 -16.44
C MET A 270 8.08 13.31 -16.35
N GLN A 271 8.70 13.26 -15.17
CA GLN A 271 10.11 13.62 -14.98
C GLN A 271 11.04 12.74 -15.82
N ALA A 272 10.82 11.43 -15.86
CA ALA A 272 11.62 10.53 -16.67
C ALA A 272 11.45 10.77 -18.17
N LEU A 273 10.24 11.09 -18.63
CA LEU A 273 9.96 11.47 -20.02
C LEU A 273 10.64 12.80 -20.39
N ALA A 274 10.66 13.78 -19.48
CA ALA A 274 11.34 15.07 -19.68
C ALA A 274 12.87 14.90 -19.89
N LEU A 275 13.48 13.93 -19.21
CA LEU A 275 14.91 13.66 -19.26
C LEU A 275 15.33 12.69 -20.39
N ARG A 276 14.38 12.24 -21.21
CA ARG A 276 14.64 11.25 -22.26
C ARG A 276 15.61 11.79 -23.33
N PRO A 277 16.55 10.96 -23.83
CA PRO A 277 17.36 11.32 -25.00
C PRO A 277 16.48 11.69 -26.21
N GLY A 278 16.78 12.82 -26.86
CA GLY A 278 15.97 13.34 -27.95
C GLY A 278 14.80 14.24 -27.51
N GLY A 279 14.65 14.48 -26.21
CA GLY A 279 13.67 15.38 -25.63
C GLY A 279 12.33 14.70 -25.25
N PRO A 280 11.48 15.43 -24.52
CA PRO A 280 10.17 14.93 -24.11
C PRO A 280 9.27 14.63 -25.32
N PRO A 281 8.49 13.54 -25.28
CA PRO A 281 7.39 13.34 -26.22
C PRO A 281 6.20 14.25 -25.87
N SER A 282 5.25 14.36 -26.80
CA SER A 282 3.88 14.75 -26.45
C SER A 282 3.26 13.61 -25.62
N PHE A 283 2.82 13.93 -24.40
CA PHE A 283 2.31 12.98 -23.43
C PHE A 283 0.83 13.21 -23.16
N ARG A 284 0.01 12.21 -23.47
CA ARG A 284 -1.40 12.17 -23.13
C ARG A 284 -1.63 11.21 -21.97
N LEU A 285 -2.43 11.60 -20.99
CA LEU A 285 -2.86 10.74 -19.89
C LEU A 285 -4.38 10.72 -19.82
N THR A 286 -4.97 9.53 -19.85
CA THR A 286 -6.39 9.31 -19.56
C THR A 286 -6.52 8.61 -18.22
N GLY A 287 -7.06 9.31 -17.23
CA GLY A 287 -7.32 8.78 -15.90
C GLY A 287 -8.77 8.35 -15.74
N ILE A 288 -8.99 7.06 -15.45
CA ILE A 288 -10.33 6.52 -15.18
C ILE A 288 -10.58 6.53 -13.68
N GLY A 289 -11.79 6.90 -13.27
CA GLY A 289 -12.23 6.85 -11.87
C GLY A 289 -13.75 6.80 -11.73
N PRO A 290 -14.25 6.43 -10.53
CA PRO A 290 -15.67 6.44 -10.23
C PRO A 290 -16.24 7.86 -10.22
N PRO A 291 -17.56 8.02 -10.39
CA PRO A 291 -18.20 9.31 -10.18
C PRO A 291 -18.05 9.76 -8.73
N SER A 292 -17.81 11.05 -8.50
CA SER A 292 -17.72 11.57 -7.14
C SER A 292 -19.08 11.56 -6.42
N THR A 293 -19.05 11.30 -5.12
CA THR A 293 -20.24 11.26 -4.25
C THR A 293 -20.67 12.65 -3.77
N ASP A 294 -19.76 13.63 -3.80
CA ASP A 294 -19.95 15.00 -3.29
C ASP A 294 -20.12 16.05 -4.40
N ASN A 295 -20.32 15.62 -5.66
CA ASN A 295 -20.35 16.45 -6.87
C ASN A 295 -19.06 17.25 -7.15
N THR A 296 -17.94 16.92 -6.52
CA THR A 296 -16.62 17.44 -6.93
C THR A 296 -16.12 16.70 -8.17
N ASP A 297 -15.24 17.34 -8.93
CA ASP A 297 -14.57 16.72 -10.07
C ASP A 297 -13.11 16.40 -9.70
N HIS A 298 -12.93 15.38 -8.87
CA HIS A 298 -11.61 14.96 -8.38
C HIS A 298 -10.66 14.60 -9.52
N LEU A 299 -11.17 13.96 -10.59
CA LEU A 299 -10.36 13.62 -11.76
C LEU A 299 -9.82 14.87 -12.45
N HIS A 300 -10.63 15.93 -12.57
CA HIS A 300 -10.17 17.20 -13.12
C HIS A 300 -9.13 17.88 -12.23
N GLU A 301 -9.31 17.88 -10.91
CA GLU A 301 -8.33 18.47 -9.97
C GLU A 301 -6.97 17.80 -10.06
N VAL A 302 -6.93 16.46 -10.12
CA VAL A 302 -5.69 15.69 -10.28
C VAL A 302 -5.04 16.00 -11.63
N GLY A 303 -5.84 16.04 -12.71
CA GLY A 303 -5.37 16.42 -14.03
C GLY A 303 -4.75 17.82 -14.09
N TRP A 304 -5.38 18.78 -13.41
CA TRP A 304 -4.89 20.16 -13.33
C TRP A 304 -3.53 20.24 -12.62
N LYS A 305 -3.38 19.56 -11.47
CA LYS A 305 -2.09 19.49 -10.75
C LYS A 305 -0.99 18.85 -11.61
N LEU A 306 -1.31 17.78 -12.34
CA LEU A 306 -0.35 17.15 -13.26
C LEU A 306 0.02 18.07 -14.42
N ALA A 307 -0.92 18.86 -14.94
CA ALA A 307 -0.64 19.83 -16.01
C ALA A 307 0.30 20.96 -15.55
N GLN A 308 0.14 21.46 -14.32
CA GLN A 308 1.06 22.44 -13.73
C GLN A 308 2.49 21.88 -13.60
N LEU A 309 2.60 20.62 -13.16
CA LEU A 309 3.91 19.95 -13.12
C LEU A 309 4.50 19.84 -14.54
N ALA A 310 3.69 19.41 -15.52
CA ALA A 310 4.14 19.27 -16.91
C ALA A 310 4.71 20.58 -17.48
N GLU A 311 4.04 21.70 -17.21
CA GLU A 311 4.47 23.03 -17.65
C GLU A 311 5.83 23.39 -17.04
N THR A 312 6.00 23.12 -15.75
CA THR A 312 7.23 23.40 -15.00
C THR A 312 8.44 22.62 -15.54
N ILE A 313 8.23 21.41 -16.07
CA ILE A 313 9.28 20.55 -16.64
C ILE A 313 9.27 20.51 -18.17
N HIS A 314 8.51 21.41 -18.81
CA HIS A 314 8.42 21.58 -20.26
C HIS A 314 8.04 20.31 -21.05
N VAL A 315 7.10 19.52 -20.53
CA VAL A 315 6.49 18.39 -21.23
C VAL A 315 5.17 18.84 -21.87
N GLU A 316 5.01 18.65 -23.18
CA GLU A 316 3.72 18.84 -23.85
C GLU A 316 2.73 17.81 -23.31
N PHE A 317 1.72 18.26 -22.57
CA PHE A 317 0.84 17.38 -21.81
C PHE A 317 -0.64 17.62 -22.09
N GLU A 318 -1.38 16.54 -22.27
CA GLU A 318 -2.83 16.53 -22.36
C GLU A 318 -3.42 15.54 -21.35
N TYR A 319 -4.35 16.00 -20.53
CA TYR A 319 -5.06 15.16 -19.59
C TYR A 319 -6.54 14.99 -19.96
N ARG A 320 -7.06 13.78 -19.76
CA ARG A 320 -8.48 13.46 -19.85
C ARG A 320 -8.93 12.66 -18.63
N GLY A 321 -9.79 13.24 -17.80
CA GLY A 321 -10.54 12.48 -16.81
C GLY A 321 -11.70 11.73 -17.47
N PHE A 322 -11.84 10.44 -17.18
CA PHE A 322 -12.92 9.60 -17.70
C PHE A 322 -13.68 8.94 -16.55
N VAL A 323 -14.93 9.37 -16.34
CA VAL A 323 -15.78 8.85 -15.26
C VAL A 323 -16.44 7.55 -15.69
N ALA A 324 -16.26 6.49 -14.92
CA ALA A 324 -16.88 5.19 -15.14
C ALA A 324 -17.27 4.52 -13.83
N ASN A 325 -18.48 3.96 -13.75
CA ASN A 325 -18.92 3.19 -12.58
C ASN A 325 -18.18 1.85 -12.45
N SER A 326 -17.73 1.29 -13.58
CA SER A 326 -17.00 0.03 -13.63
C SER A 326 -16.15 0.01 -14.89
N LEU A 327 -14.91 -0.48 -14.75
CA LEU A 327 -14.03 -0.72 -15.90
C LEU A 327 -14.66 -1.68 -16.92
N ALA A 328 -15.52 -2.60 -16.48
CA ALA A 328 -16.12 -3.58 -17.36
C ALA A 328 -17.26 -3.02 -18.24
N ASP A 329 -17.57 -1.72 -18.11
CA ASP A 329 -18.46 -0.97 -18.99
C ASP A 329 -17.69 -0.10 -20.01
N LEU A 330 -16.35 -0.17 -20.00
CA LEU A 330 -15.48 0.57 -20.89
C LEU A 330 -15.46 -0.04 -22.30
N ASP A 331 -15.46 0.82 -23.31
CA ASP A 331 -15.20 0.47 -24.70
C ASP A 331 -14.04 1.31 -25.24
N ALA A 332 -13.20 0.71 -26.09
CA ALA A 332 -12.02 1.40 -26.64
C ALA A 332 -12.39 2.66 -27.45
N SER A 333 -13.56 2.69 -28.10
CA SER A 333 -13.99 3.86 -28.88
C SER A 333 -14.27 5.10 -28.01
N MET A 334 -14.58 4.90 -26.72
CA MET A 334 -14.81 6.00 -25.77
C MET A 334 -13.52 6.75 -25.43
N LEU A 335 -12.34 6.14 -25.61
CA LEU A 335 -11.06 6.69 -25.17
C LEU A 335 -10.40 7.62 -26.19
N GLU A 336 -11.03 7.81 -27.37
CA GLU A 336 -10.54 8.72 -28.42
C GLU A 336 -9.08 8.48 -28.80
N LEU A 337 -8.74 7.21 -29.07
CA LEU A 337 -7.41 6.81 -29.50
C LEU A 337 -7.05 7.50 -30.82
N ARG A 338 -5.81 7.97 -30.94
CA ARG A 338 -5.34 8.74 -32.11
C ARG A 338 -4.33 7.93 -32.91
N ASP A 339 -4.42 8.03 -34.23
CA ASP A 339 -3.44 7.42 -35.12
C ASP A 339 -2.02 7.98 -34.86
N GLY A 340 -1.05 7.08 -34.75
CA GLY A 340 0.36 7.41 -34.52
C GLY A 340 0.74 7.69 -33.06
N GLU A 341 -0.19 7.55 -32.11
CA GLU A 341 0.12 7.50 -30.68
C GLU A 341 0.51 6.08 -30.25
N SER A 342 1.56 5.97 -29.44
CA SER A 342 1.93 4.73 -28.74
C SER A 342 1.15 4.65 -27.43
N VAL A 343 0.40 3.58 -27.23
CA VAL A 343 -0.53 3.45 -26.09
C VAL A 343 0.03 2.48 -25.05
N ALA A 344 -0.02 2.87 -23.77
CA ALA A 344 0.18 1.97 -22.65
C ALA A 344 -1.08 1.94 -21.78
N VAL A 345 -1.46 0.75 -21.30
CA VAL A 345 -2.56 0.60 -20.34
C VAL A 345 -1.97 0.22 -18.97
N ASN A 346 -2.37 0.93 -17.92
CA ASN A 346 -1.90 0.70 -16.56
C ASN A 346 -3.08 0.36 -15.64
N SER A 347 -2.92 -0.68 -14.83
CA SER A 347 -3.92 -1.11 -13.84
C SER A 347 -3.24 -1.49 -12.54
N VAL A 348 -3.62 -0.84 -11.43
CA VAL A 348 -3.03 -1.04 -10.10
C VAL A 348 -4.13 -1.33 -9.08
N PHE A 349 -4.22 -2.58 -8.64
CA PHE A 349 -5.21 -3.08 -7.68
C PHE A 349 -6.67 -2.85 -8.11
N GLU A 350 -6.98 -3.10 -9.39
CA GLU A 350 -8.33 -2.88 -9.92
C GLU A 350 -8.98 -4.14 -10.48
N LEU A 351 -8.19 -5.06 -11.05
CA LEU A 351 -8.73 -6.19 -11.78
C LEU A 351 -9.38 -7.21 -10.83
N HIS A 352 -8.80 -7.45 -9.65
CA HIS A 352 -9.39 -8.43 -8.70
C HIS A 352 -10.85 -8.11 -8.35
N SER A 353 -11.22 -6.83 -8.25
CA SER A 353 -12.59 -6.39 -7.92
C SER A 353 -13.62 -6.85 -8.98
N LEU A 354 -13.19 -6.90 -10.25
CA LEU A 354 -14.04 -7.28 -11.38
C LEU A 354 -14.43 -8.76 -11.34
N LEU A 355 -13.72 -9.59 -10.59
CA LEU A 355 -14.05 -11.01 -10.39
C LEU A 355 -15.36 -11.20 -9.61
N ALA A 356 -15.87 -10.16 -8.94
CA ALA A 356 -17.18 -10.17 -8.31
C ALA A 356 -18.33 -10.13 -9.34
N ARG A 357 -18.06 -9.62 -10.55
CA ARG A 357 -19.03 -9.50 -11.64
C ARG A 357 -18.73 -10.55 -12.73
N PRO A 358 -19.63 -11.50 -12.98
CA PRO A 358 -19.45 -12.47 -14.05
C PRO A 358 -19.12 -11.82 -15.41
N GLY A 359 -18.06 -12.30 -16.06
CA GLY A 359 -17.61 -11.77 -17.34
C GLY A 359 -16.92 -10.40 -17.28
N GLY A 360 -16.69 -9.84 -16.08
CA GLY A 360 -16.14 -8.49 -15.90
C GLY A 360 -14.71 -8.37 -16.44
N ILE A 361 -13.85 -9.30 -16.05
CA ILE A 361 -12.46 -9.38 -16.51
C ILE A 361 -12.40 -9.58 -18.02
N GLU A 362 -13.21 -10.49 -18.56
CA GLU A 362 -13.21 -10.82 -19.98
C GLU A 362 -13.58 -9.59 -20.83
N ARG A 363 -14.54 -8.79 -20.37
CA ARG A 363 -14.92 -7.53 -21.02
C ARG A 363 -13.78 -6.50 -20.99
N VAL A 364 -13.15 -6.30 -19.83
CA VAL A 364 -12.02 -5.36 -19.71
C VAL A 364 -10.85 -5.80 -20.59
N LEU A 365 -10.47 -7.08 -20.55
CA LEU A 365 -9.38 -7.60 -21.37
C LEU A 365 -9.70 -7.50 -22.87
N SER A 366 -10.95 -7.69 -23.28
CA SER A 366 -11.38 -7.43 -24.66
C SER A 366 -11.21 -5.96 -25.05
N ALA A 367 -11.69 -5.04 -24.22
CA ALA A 367 -11.54 -3.60 -24.46
C ALA A 367 -10.08 -3.20 -24.55
N VAL A 368 -9.21 -3.71 -23.67
CA VAL A 368 -7.75 -3.47 -23.72
C VAL A 368 -7.16 -3.97 -25.05
N LYS A 369 -7.58 -5.12 -25.57
CA LYS A 369 -7.12 -5.59 -26.88
C LYS A 369 -7.56 -4.70 -28.02
N ASP A 370 -8.78 -4.17 -27.94
CA ASP A 370 -9.30 -3.24 -28.95
C ASP A 370 -8.55 -1.90 -28.93
N MET A 371 -7.95 -1.52 -27.79
CA MET A 371 -7.04 -0.38 -27.68
C MET A 371 -5.68 -0.60 -28.36
N LYS A 372 -5.28 -1.85 -28.62
CA LYS A 372 -4.00 -2.25 -29.22
C LYS A 372 -2.77 -1.59 -28.57
N PRO A 373 -2.59 -1.72 -27.23
CA PRO A 373 -1.48 -1.09 -26.54
C PRO A 373 -0.14 -1.72 -26.91
N ASP A 374 0.92 -0.91 -26.87
CA ASP A 374 2.31 -1.36 -26.96
C ASP A 374 2.71 -2.14 -25.69
N ILE A 375 2.14 -1.77 -24.53
CA ILE A 375 2.35 -2.48 -23.25
C ILE A 375 1.13 -2.37 -22.32
N VAL A 376 0.89 -3.41 -21.52
CA VAL A 376 -0.07 -3.40 -20.41
C VAL A 376 0.66 -3.71 -19.11
N THR A 377 0.61 -2.80 -18.15
CA THR A 377 1.14 -2.98 -16.80
C THR A 377 0.02 -3.33 -15.83
N ILE A 378 0.19 -4.43 -15.09
CA ILE A 378 -0.80 -4.93 -14.13
C ILE A 378 -0.09 -5.15 -12.80
N VAL A 379 -0.63 -4.53 -11.76
CA VAL A 379 -0.19 -4.69 -10.37
C VAL A 379 -1.38 -5.23 -9.58
N GLU A 380 -1.21 -6.42 -8.99
CA GLU A 380 -2.24 -7.12 -8.21
C GLU A 380 -1.62 -7.71 -6.95
N GLN A 381 -2.46 -7.95 -5.93
CA GLN A 381 -2.06 -8.56 -4.67
C GLN A 381 -1.77 -10.06 -4.85
N GLU A 382 -0.60 -10.52 -4.41
CA GLU A 382 -0.23 -11.94 -4.46
C GLU A 382 -0.89 -12.71 -3.30
N ALA A 383 -2.14 -13.13 -3.50
CA ALA A 383 -2.88 -13.92 -2.52
C ALA A 383 -3.96 -14.79 -3.16
N ASN A 384 -4.37 -15.87 -2.50
CA ASN A 384 -5.45 -16.75 -2.96
C ASN A 384 -6.74 -16.54 -2.15
N HIS A 385 -7.34 -15.35 -2.27
CA HIS A 385 -8.57 -14.99 -1.54
C HIS A 385 -9.84 -15.24 -2.37
N ASN A 386 -9.75 -15.85 -3.54
CA ASN A 386 -10.91 -16.11 -4.40
C ASN A 386 -11.36 -17.58 -4.46
N GLY A 387 -10.78 -18.47 -3.66
CA GLY A 387 -11.17 -19.88 -3.59
C GLY A 387 -12.65 -20.10 -3.23
N PRO A 388 -13.28 -21.23 -3.63
CA PRO A 388 -14.71 -21.46 -3.39
C PRO A 388 -15.04 -21.77 -1.92
N VAL A 389 -14.10 -22.37 -1.18
CA VAL A 389 -14.29 -22.79 0.22
C VAL A 389 -13.96 -21.64 1.17
N PHE A 390 -14.86 -21.33 2.11
CA PHE A 390 -14.69 -20.22 3.05
C PHE A 390 -13.50 -20.41 3.99
N LEU A 391 -13.34 -21.60 4.58
CA LEU A 391 -12.26 -21.88 5.52
C LEU A 391 -10.88 -21.77 4.86
N ASP A 392 -10.73 -22.19 3.61
CA ASP A 392 -9.50 -22.05 2.85
C ASP A 392 -9.18 -20.56 2.66
N ARG A 393 -10.14 -19.76 2.18
CA ARG A 393 -9.97 -18.30 2.05
C ARG A 393 -9.65 -17.60 3.38
N PHE A 394 -10.28 -18.05 4.47
CA PHE A 394 -10.03 -17.50 5.80
C PHE A 394 -8.60 -17.78 6.25
N THR A 395 -8.11 -19.01 6.03
CA THR A 395 -6.76 -19.43 6.39
C THR A 395 -5.72 -18.66 5.59
N GLU A 396 -5.88 -18.61 4.27
CA GLU A 396 -4.98 -17.88 3.37
C GLU A 396 -4.95 -16.38 3.70
N SER A 397 -6.12 -15.77 3.94
CA SER A 397 -6.17 -14.36 4.29
C SER A 397 -5.57 -14.06 5.66
N LEU A 398 -5.73 -14.94 6.66
CA LEU A 398 -5.10 -14.78 7.96
C LEU A 398 -3.57 -14.75 7.82
N HIS A 399 -2.99 -15.66 7.03
CA HIS A 399 -1.55 -15.65 6.76
C HIS A 399 -1.09 -14.40 6.01
N TYR A 400 -1.80 -14.01 4.95
CA TYR A 400 -1.47 -12.84 4.14
C TYR A 400 -1.49 -11.55 4.96
N TYR A 401 -2.60 -11.28 5.66
CA TYR A 401 -2.73 -10.05 6.45
C TYR A 401 -1.88 -10.05 7.71
N SER A 402 -1.64 -11.19 8.36
CA SER A 402 -0.62 -11.27 9.43
C SER A 402 0.74 -10.77 8.94
N THR A 403 1.18 -11.22 7.76
CA THR A 403 2.45 -10.80 7.17
C THR A 403 2.49 -9.30 6.88
N LEU A 404 1.40 -8.73 6.35
CA LEU A 404 1.31 -7.30 6.09
C LEU A 404 1.32 -6.45 7.38
N PHE A 405 0.58 -6.86 8.41
CA PHE A 405 0.58 -6.15 9.69
C PHE A 405 1.94 -6.27 10.41
N ASP A 406 2.60 -7.43 10.35
CA ASP A 406 3.97 -7.58 10.87
C ASP A 406 4.94 -6.64 10.14
N SER A 407 4.82 -6.52 8.81
CA SER A 407 5.61 -5.57 8.04
C SER A 407 5.32 -4.11 8.42
N LEU A 408 4.05 -3.73 8.61
CA LEU A 408 3.67 -2.38 9.03
C LEU A 408 4.24 -2.02 10.41
N GLU A 409 4.48 -3.00 11.27
CA GLU A 409 5.17 -2.80 12.55
C GLU A 409 6.68 -2.64 12.38
N GLY A 410 7.28 -3.37 11.43
CA GLY A 410 8.69 -3.25 11.07
C GLY A 410 9.08 -1.97 10.32
N CYS A 411 8.15 -1.31 9.61
CA CYS A 411 8.41 -0.10 8.81
C CYS A 411 8.74 1.17 9.62
N GLY A 412 8.80 1.11 10.96
CA GLY A 412 9.05 2.25 11.85
C GLY A 412 10.48 2.83 11.85
N VAL A 413 11.22 2.77 10.75
CA VAL A 413 12.63 3.22 10.65
C VAL A 413 12.75 4.74 10.40
N SER A 414 11.64 5.42 10.11
CA SER A 414 11.47 6.88 10.12
C SER A 414 10.27 7.19 11.04
N PRO A 415 10.07 8.40 11.60
CA PRO A 415 8.82 8.71 12.28
C PRO A 415 7.67 8.72 11.26
N VAL A 416 7.23 7.54 10.82
CA VAL A 416 5.97 7.37 10.11
C VAL A 416 4.92 8.02 10.98
N ASN A 417 4.19 8.97 10.40
CA ASN A 417 3.12 9.64 11.09
C ASN A 417 2.19 8.58 11.67
N THR A 418 1.93 8.62 12.98
CA THR A 418 1.02 7.69 13.66
C THR A 418 -0.33 7.61 12.95
N GLN A 419 -0.77 8.72 12.35
CA GLN A 419 -1.98 8.78 11.54
C GLN A 419 -1.89 7.89 10.29
N ASP A 420 -0.80 7.96 9.53
CA ASP A 420 -0.64 7.18 8.29
C ASP A 420 -0.66 5.68 8.58
N LYS A 421 -0.01 5.28 9.68
CA LYS A 421 -0.02 3.89 10.14
C LYS A 421 -1.42 3.44 10.53
N LEU A 422 -2.16 4.23 11.32
CA LEU A 422 -3.53 3.90 11.70
C LEU A 422 -4.46 3.80 10.49
N MET A 423 -4.35 4.73 9.54
CA MET A 423 -5.14 4.72 8.31
C MET A 423 -4.78 3.54 7.41
N SER A 424 -3.52 3.13 7.36
CA SER A 424 -3.07 1.90 6.70
C SER A 424 -3.63 0.64 7.33
N GLU A 425 -3.70 0.60 8.67
CA GLU A 425 -4.32 -0.51 9.40
C GLU A 425 -5.82 -0.59 9.10
N VAL A 426 -6.51 0.55 9.02
CA VAL A 426 -7.93 0.61 8.60
C VAL A 426 -8.12 0.19 7.15
N TYR A 427 -7.23 0.59 6.24
CA TYR A 427 -7.24 0.17 4.83
C TYR A 427 -7.22 -1.36 4.71
N LEU A 428 -6.25 -2.01 5.37
CA LEU A 428 -6.17 -3.47 5.37
C LEU A 428 -7.35 -4.12 6.10
N GLY A 429 -7.81 -3.50 7.20
CA GLY A 429 -8.97 -3.95 7.97
C GLY A 429 -10.26 -4.01 7.14
N GLN A 430 -10.47 -3.05 6.24
CA GLN A 430 -11.61 -3.06 5.32
C GLN A 430 -11.53 -4.23 4.35
N GLN A 431 -10.33 -4.53 3.83
CA GLN A 431 -10.17 -5.67 2.94
C GLN A 431 -10.41 -7.00 3.66
N ILE A 432 -9.86 -7.16 4.88
CA ILE A 432 -10.13 -8.32 5.76
C ILE A 432 -11.63 -8.50 5.94
N CYS A 433 -12.33 -7.42 6.32
CA CYS A 433 -13.78 -7.45 6.50
C CYS A 433 -14.51 -7.90 5.23
N ASN A 434 -14.12 -7.42 4.05
CA ASN A 434 -14.75 -7.84 2.80
C ASN A 434 -14.49 -9.33 2.47
N VAL A 435 -13.24 -9.78 2.60
CA VAL A 435 -12.85 -11.19 2.36
C VAL A 435 -13.61 -12.14 3.29
N VAL A 436 -13.71 -11.79 4.57
CA VAL A 436 -14.29 -12.66 5.61
C VAL A 436 -15.81 -12.57 5.65
N ALA A 437 -16.38 -11.37 5.66
CA ALA A 437 -17.81 -11.18 5.90
C ALA A 437 -18.65 -11.46 4.65
N CYS A 438 -18.27 -10.89 3.51
CA CYS A 438 -19.11 -10.83 2.31
C CYS A 438 -19.10 -12.13 1.49
N GLU A 439 -20.09 -12.27 0.61
CA GLU A 439 -20.16 -13.31 -0.42
C GLU A 439 -20.76 -12.73 -1.71
N GLY A 440 -20.78 -13.53 -2.78
CA GLY A 440 -21.43 -13.15 -4.04
C GLY A 440 -20.86 -11.84 -4.61
N PRO A 441 -21.69 -10.94 -5.15
CA PRO A 441 -21.24 -9.70 -5.78
C PRO A 441 -20.70 -8.66 -4.77
N GLU A 442 -21.04 -8.77 -3.48
CA GLU A 442 -20.58 -7.84 -2.44
C GLU A 442 -19.13 -8.12 -2.01
N ARG A 443 -18.64 -9.35 -2.25
CA ARG A 443 -17.24 -9.70 -2.01
C ARG A 443 -16.40 -9.29 -3.22
N VAL A 444 -15.70 -8.16 -3.09
CA VAL A 444 -14.88 -7.56 -4.17
C VAL A 444 -13.39 -7.84 -3.99
N GLU A 445 -12.91 -8.07 -2.77
CA GLU A 445 -11.51 -8.40 -2.47
C GLU A 445 -11.18 -9.86 -2.86
N ARG A 446 -11.14 -10.11 -4.17
CA ARG A 446 -11.01 -11.44 -4.78
C ARG A 446 -9.60 -11.64 -5.35
N HIS A 447 -8.59 -11.48 -4.50
CA HIS A 447 -7.20 -11.67 -4.92
C HIS A 447 -6.96 -13.07 -5.48
N GLU A 448 -6.14 -13.11 -6.53
CA GLU A 448 -5.65 -14.32 -7.17
C GLU A 448 -4.13 -14.26 -7.30
N THR A 449 -3.50 -15.43 -7.29
CA THR A 449 -2.04 -15.57 -7.43
C THR A 449 -1.56 -15.17 -8.82
N LEU A 450 -0.27 -14.86 -8.95
CA LEU A 450 0.38 -14.56 -10.23
C LEU A 450 0.16 -15.68 -11.25
N ALA A 451 0.15 -16.94 -10.83
CA ALA A 451 -0.11 -18.07 -11.71
C ALA A 451 -1.52 -18.03 -12.32
N GLN A 452 -2.52 -17.66 -11.52
CA GLN A 452 -3.91 -17.51 -11.97
C GLN A 452 -4.04 -16.30 -12.90
N TRP A 453 -3.46 -15.15 -12.55
CA TRP A 453 -3.44 -13.97 -13.42
C TRP A 453 -2.77 -14.24 -14.77
N ARG A 454 -1.61 -14.91 -14.77
CA ARG A 454 -0.92 -15.33 -16.01
C ARG A 454 -1.80 -16.23 -16.87
N ALA A 455 -2.50 -17.19 -16.27
CA ALA A 455 -3.39 -18.07 -17.01
C ALA A 455 -4.55 -17.29 -17.65
N ARG A 456 -5.14 -16.32 -16.94
CA ARG A 456 -6.21 -15.45 -17.46
C ARG A 456 -5.73 -14.59 -18.62
N LEU A 457 -4.61 -13.88 -18.43
CA LEU A 457 -4.03 -13.00 -19.45
C LEU A 457 -3.61 -13.80 -20.70
N GLY A 458 -2.96 -14.94 -20.52
CA GLY A 458 -2.59 -15.82 -21.62
C GLY A 458 -3.82 -16.36 -22.38
N SER A 459 -4.89 -16.72 -21.66
CA SER A 459 -6.14 -17.16 -22.29
C SER A 459 -6.85 -16.04 -23.07
N ALA A 460 -6.66 -14.78 -22.67
CA ALA A 460 -7.15 -13.61 -23.41
C ALA A 460 -6.24 -13.23 -24.59
N GLY A 461 -5.06 -13.85 -24.72
CA GLY A 461 -4.09 -13.61 -25.81
C GLY A 461 -3.11 -12.49 -25.54
N PHE A 462 -2.77 -12.24 -24.27
CA PHE A 462 -1.64 -11.40 -23.88
C PHE A 462 -0.39 -12.26 -23.67
N ASP A 463 0.75 -11.74 -24.09
CA ASP A 463 2.04 -12.38 -23.90
C ASP A 463 2.83 -11.68 -22.77
N PRO A 464 3.50 -12.43 -21.87
CA PRO A 464 4.28 -11.85 -20.80
C PRO A 464 5.54 -11.14 -21.35
N VAL A 465 5.79 -9.93 -20.86
CA VAL A 465 7.03 -9.19 -21.12
C VAL A 465 7.91 -9.28 -19.88
N ASN A 466 9.19 -9.60 -20.05
CA ASN A 466 10.13 -9.62 -18.94
C ASN A 466 10.39 -8.18 -18.46
N LEU A 467 10.31 -7.96 -17.14
CA LEU A 467 10.79 -6.74 -16.53
C LEU A 467 12.29 -6.65 -16.82
N GLY A 468 12.71 -5.66 -17.61
CA GLY A 468 14.09 -5.49 -18.03
C GLY A 468 15.06 -5.42 -16.84
N SER A 469 16.35 -5.66 -17.09
CA SER A 469 17.36 -5.64 -16.01
C SER A 469 17.46 -4.30 -15.27
N ASN A 470 16.97 -3.21 -15.88
CA ASN A 470 16.98 -1.87 -15.29
C ASN A 470 15.90 -1.73 -14.22
N ALA A 471 14.67 -2.19 -14.51
CA ALA A 471 13.59 -2.26 -13.52
C ALA A 471 14.03 -3.07 -12.29
N PHE A 472 14.63 -4.25 -12.50
CA PHE A 472 15.11 -5.10 -11.40
C PHE A 472 16.24 -4.49 -10.57
N LYS A 473 17.12 -3.67 -11.17
CA LYS A 473 18.25 -3.05 -10.44
C LYS A 473 17.85 -1.82 -9.65
N GLN A 474 16.82 -1.12 -10.10
CA GLN A 474 16.37 0.12 -9.50
C GLN A 474 15.30 -0.10 -8.42
N ALA A 475 14.52 -1.17 -8.56
CA ALA A 475 13.56 -1.63 -7.55
C ALA A 475 14.26 -2.44 -6.45
#